data_AF-A0A3A5VCY8-F1
#
_entry.id   AF-A0A3A5VCY8-F1
#
_cell.length_a   1.000
_cell.length_b   1.000
_cell.length_c   1.000
_cell.angle_alpha   90.00
_cell.angle_beta   90.00
_cell.angle_gamma   90.00
#
_symmetry.space_group_name_H-M   'P 1'
#
loop_
_entity.id
_entity.type
_entity.pdbx_description
1 polymer ?
#
loop_
_entity_poly.entity_id
_entity_poly.type
_entity_poly.pdbx_seq_one_letter_code
_entity_poly.pdbx_strand_id
1 'polypeptide(L)'
;MPHKPNSYFRKRAVKLGFSPNLDKKVRLWSFMSAQHTSGRSLLAKLAGKDLNNDGVVINLVVCGHSKFYDAEVVEHEIEMWVKYNGYPDVIILGGASGVDFLVERWATNNRIPVAVFTEAWGEPRPDNEQDSGRSEADHGLGAQMLEHATHLLAFPGPRSVWTRRMVELGRQAAIQVVSIEVS
;
A
#
# COMPACT_ATOMS: atom_id res chain seq x y z
N MET A 1 44.31 23.41 -49.43
CA MET A 1 44.02 22.41 -48.38
C MET A 1 43.50 23.14 -47.15
N PRO A 2 42.23 22.94 -46.75
CA PRO A 2 41.72 23.47 -45.49
C PRO A 2 41.17 22.38 -44.56
N HIS A 3 41.14 22.74 -43.29
CA HIS A 3 40.93 21.94 -42.08
C HIS A 3 39.58 21.22 -41.99
N LYS A 4 39.59 20.01 -41.39
CA LYS A 4 38.39 19.37 -40.84
C LYS A 4 37.96 20.08 -39.54
N PRO A 5 36.67 20.39 -39.34
CA PRO A 5 36.14 20.64 -38.02
C PRO A 5 35.59 19.35 -37.39
N ASN A 6 35.97 19.14 -36.14
CA ASN A 6 35.40 18.18 -35.21
C ASN A 6 34.05 18.70 -34.71
N SER A 7 32.99 17.89 -34.73
CA SER A 7 31.82 18.14 -33.89
C SER A 7 31.17 16.83 -33.43
N TYR A 8 31.48 16.50 -32.19
CA TYR A 8 30.67 15.64 -31.33
C TYR A 8 29.34 16.36 -31.06
N PHE A 9 28.22 15.66 -31.24
CA PHE A 9 26.96 15.70 -30.47
C PHE A 9 25.83 15.14 -31.33
N ARG A 10 25.63 13.81 -31.30
CA ARG A 10 24.34 13.20 -31.66
C ARG A 10 23.51 13.11 -30.38
N LYS A 11 22.46 13.92 -30.25
CA LYS A 11 21.39 13.72 -29.28
C LYS A 11 20.76 12.33 -29.52
N ARG A 12 20.97 11.38 -28.60
CA ARG A 12 20.14 10.16 -28.55
C ARG A 12 18.86 10.50 -27.79
N ALA A 13 17.73 10.48 -28.48
CA ALA A 13 16.43 10.39 -27.82
C ALA A 13 16.36 9.02 -27.13
N VAL A 14 16.25 9.02 -25.80
CA VAL A 14 15.98 7.81 -25.02
C VAL A 14 14.49 7.51 -25.21
N LYS A 15 14.17 6.51 -26.03
CA LYS A 15 12.86 5.86 -26.01
C LYS A 15 12.80 5.03 -24.73
N LEU A 16 12.07 5.50 -23.72
CA LEU A 16 11.62 4.67 -22.60
C LEU A 16 10.63 3.64 -23.16
N GLY A 17 11.14 2.45 -23.47
CA GLY A 17 10.30 1.30 -23.79
C GLY A 17 9.70 0.76 -22.50
N PHE A 18 8.39 0.94 -22.31
CA PHE A 18 7.63 0.16 -21.33
C PHE A 18 7.73 -1.31 -21.73
N SER A 19 8.34 -2.14 -20.88
CA SER A 19 8.46 -3.58 -21.10
C SER A 19 7.46 -4.30 -20.21
N PRO A 20 6.29 -4.74 -20.72
CA PRO A 20 5.20 -5.33 -19.93
C PRO A 20 5.56 -6.69 -19.27
N ASN A 21 6.76 -7.21 -19.52
CA ASN A 21 7.26 -8.46 -18.94
C ASN A 21 8.02 -8.27 -17.62
N LEU A 22 8.46 -7.06 -17.29
CA LEU A 22 9.15 -6.81 -16.03
C LEU A 22 8.16 -6.82 -14.86
N ASP A 23 6.97 -6.26 -15.07
CA ASP A 23 5.87 -6.23 -14.08
C ASP A 23 5.38 -7.64 -13.72
N LYS A 24 5.34 -8.55 -14.69
CA LYS A 24 4.97 -9.96 -14.44
C LYS A 24 5.98 -10.69 -13.58
N LYS A 25 7.28 -10.44 -13.76
CA LYS A 25 8.34 -11.08 -12.96
C LYS A 25 8.42 -10.52 -11.54
N VAL A 26 8.21 -9.22 -11.38
CA VAL A 26 8.12 -8.58 -10.05
C VAL A 26 6.88 -9.08 -9.31
N ARG A 27 5.72 -9.13 -9.99
CA ARG A 27 4.51 -9.78 -9.46
C ARG A 27 4.80 -11.24 -9.07
N LEU A 28 5.44 -12.04 -9.94
CA LEU A 28 5.75 -13.44 -9.67
C LEU A 28 6.67 -13.62 -8.45
N TRP A 29 7.65 -12.73 -8.24
CA TRP A 29 8.49 -12.73 -7.03
C TRP A 29 7.71 -12.38 -5.76
N SER A 30 6.80 -11.41 -5.85
CA SER A 30 5.88 -11.06 -4.76
C SER A 30 4.92 -12.22 -4.44
N PHE A 31 4.44 -12.94 -5.46
CA PHE A 31 3.56 -14.11 -5.30
C PHE A 31 4.28 -15.36 -4.76
N MET A 32 5.49 -15.66 -5.22
CA MET A 32 6.23 -16.86 -4.77
C MET A 32 6.77 -16.74 -3.35
N SER A 33 6.97 -15.52 -2.83
CA SER A 33 7.33 -15.28 -1.42
C SER A 33 6.11 -15.15 -0.50
N ALA A 34 4.93 -14.79 -1.04
CA ALA A 34 3.69 -14.64 -0.30
C ALA A 34 2.96 -15.96 0.03
N GLN A 35 3.30 -17.09 -0.60
CA GLN A 35 2.60 -18.36 -0.33
C GLN A 35 2.92 -19.01 1.04
N HIS A 36 3.82 -18.45 1.85
CA HIS A 36 4.17 -19.04 3.16
C HIS A 36 4.34 -18.05 4.33
N THR A 37 4.30 -16.73 4.11
CA THR A 37 4.47 -15.75 5.19
C THR A 37 3.21 -14.92 5.33
N SER A 38 2.56 -15.00 6.49
CA SER A 38 1.35 -14.21 6.80
C SER A 38 1.65 -12.73 6.93
N GLY A 39 0.64 -11.86 6.79
CA GLY A 39 0.78 -10.42 6.98
C GLY A 39 1.37 -10.08 8.34
N ARG A 40 0.89 -10.75 9.40
CA ARG A 40 1.44 -10.62 10.76
C ARG A 40 2.93 -10.99 10.83
N SER A 41 3.33 -12.10 10.22
CA SER A 41 4.73 -12.56 10.27
C SER A 41 5.66 -11.61 9.51
N LEU A 42 5.19 -11.04 8.39
CA LEU A 42 5.94 -10.03 7.66
C LEU A 42 6.03 -8.73 8.47
N LEU A 43 4.92 -8.26 9.04
CA LEU A 43 4.91 -7.05 9.87
C LEU A 43 5.87 -7.18 11.05
N ALA A 44 5.85 -8.30 11.78
CA ALA A 44 6.77 -8.53 12.90
C ALA A 44 8.26 -8.46 12.51
N LYS A 45 8.60 -8.73 11.24
CA LYS A 45 9.97 -8.62 10.72
C LYS A 45 10.34 -7.19 10.32
N LEU A 46 9.38 -6.38 9.89
CA LEU A 46 9.62 -5.06 9.30
C LEU A 46 9.35 -3.90 10.26
N ALA A 47 8.33 -4.03 11.10
CA ALA A 47 7.89 -2.99 12.02
C ALA A 47 9.02 -2.45 12.89
N GLY A 48 9.05 -1.13 13.06
CA GLY A 48 10.03 -0.48 13.95
C GLY A 48 11.38 -0.21 13.30
N LYS A 49 11.54 -0.54 12.02
CA LYS A 49 12.77 -0.28 11.25
C LYS A 49 12.55 0.90 10.32
N ASP A 50 13.53 1.80 10.31
CA ASP A 50 13.68 2.83 9.30
C ASP A 50 14.23 2.17 8.03
N LEU A 51 13.34 1.81 7.11
CA LEU A 51 13.65 1.09 5.87
C LEU A 51 14.03 2.06 4.75
N ASN A 52 13.56 3.30 4.81
CA ASN A 52 13.85 4.32 3.81
C ASN A 52 15.08 5.20 4.16
N ASN A 53 15.62 5.08 5.39
CA ASN A 53 16.75 5.81 5.97
C ASN A 53 16.53 7.33 6.09
N ASP A 54 15.30 7.77 6.37
CA ASP A 54 14.97 9.18 6.57
C ASP A 54 15.02 9.64 8.03
N GLY A 55 15.28 8.72 8.96
CA GLY A 55 15.37 8.98 10.41
C GLY A 55 14.03 8.94 11.14
N VAL A 56 12.92 8.59 10.48
CA VAL A 56 11.59 8.47 11.06
C VAL A 56 11.01 7.09 10.74
N VAL A 57 10.44 6.41 11.74
CA VAL A 57 9.78 5.12 11.51
C VAL A 57 8.28 5.30 11.33
N ILE A 58 7.79 4.92 10.16
CA ILE A 58 6.39 5.02 9.76
C ILE A 58 5.84 3.64 9.38
N ASN A 59 5.10 3.04 10.31
CA ASN A 59 4.27 1.87 10.06
C ASN A 59 2.84 2.38 9.82
N LEU A 60 2.46 2.53 8.55
CA LEU A 60 1.19 3.13 8.14
C LEU A 60 0.11 2.04 7.95
N VAL A 61 -0.92 2.07 8.78
CA VAL A 61 -2.15 1.31 8.48
C VAL A 61 -2.98 2.10 7.49
N VAL A 62 -3.42 1.44 6.43
CA VAL A 62 -4.46 1.98 5.54
C VAL A 62 -5.67 1.05 5.54
N CYS A 63 -6.87 1.63 5.62
CA CYS A 63 -8.11 0.88 5.52
C CYS A 63 -9.20 1.72 4.86
N GLY A 64 -10.16 1.10 4.18
CA GLY A 64 -11.17 1.87 3.48
C GLY A 64 -12.39 1.11 3.00
N HIS A 65 -13.26 1.81 2.27
CA HIS A 65 -14.45 1.24 1.68
C HIS A 65 -14.10 0.15 0.65
N SER A 66 -14.57 -1.07 0.89
CA SER A 66 -14.22 -2.26 0.08
C SER A 66 -14.75 -2.26 -1.35
N LYS A 67 -15.55 -1.24 -1.72
CA LYS A 67 -16.10 -1.07 -3.07
C LYS A 67 -15.83 0.32 -3.66
N PHE A 68 -14.86 1.05 -3.12
CA PHE A 68 -14.41 2.32 -3.69
C PHE A 68 -13.20 2.07 -4.59
N TYR A 69 -13.30 2.44 -5.87
CA TYR A 69 -12.34 2.09 -6.92
C TYR A 69 -11.79 3.31 -7.70
N ASP A 70 -12.00 4.52 -7.18
CA ASP A 70 -11.39 5.72 -7.76
C ASP A 70 -9.93 5.79 -7.31
N ALA A 71 -9.04 5.34 -8.19
CA ALA A 71 -7.63 5.31 -7.89
C ALA A 71 -6.98 6.70 -7.87
N GLU A 72 -7.50 7.66 -8.64
CA GLU A 72 -6.94 9.01 -8.66
C GLU A 72 -7.15 9.68 -7.30
N VAL A 73 -8.34 9.49 -6.71
CA VAL A 73 -8.63 9.97 -5.35
C VAL A 73 -7.75 9.29 -4.31
N VAL A 74 -7.66 7.95 -4.31
CA VAL A 74 -6.84 7.23 -3.31
C VAL A 74 -5.37 7.63 -3.41
N GLU A 75 -4.81 7.66 -4.63
CA GLU A 75 -3.41 8.03 -4.84
C GLU A 75 -3.16 9.50 -4.46
N HIS A 76 -4.05 10.43 -4.82
CA HIS A 76 -3.92 11.83 -4.43
C HIS A 76 -3.85 12.01 -2.92
N GLU A 77 -4.76 11.37 -2.18
CA GLU A 77 -4.82 11.51 -0.73
C GLU A 77 -3.63 10.86 -0.02
N ILE A 78 -3.12 9.73 -0.53
CA ILE A 78 -1.89 9.13 -0.01
C ILE A 78 -0.69 10.06 -0.27
N GLU A 79 -0.55 10.61 -1.47
CA GLU A 79 0.55 11.55 -1.79
C GLU A 79 0.48 12.82 -0.94
N MET A 80 -0.73 13.34 -0.71
CA MET A 80 -0.95 14.47 0.19
C MET A 80 -0.57 14.10 1.63
N TRP A 81 -0.93 12.91 2.10
CA TRP A 81 -0.54 12.42 3.42
C TRP A 81 0.99 12.29 3.54
N VAL A 82 1.65 11.69 2.55
CA VAL A 82 3.11 11.52 2.49
C VAL A 82 3.82 12.87 2.51
N LYS A 83 3.29 13.89 1.83
CA LYS A 83 3.86 15.25 1.85
C LYS A 83 3.99 15.84 3.27
N TYR A 84 3.09 15.49 4.17
CA TYR A 84 3.09 16.00 5.56
C TYR A 84 3.84 15.10 6.54
N ASN A 85 3.89 13.80 6.29
CA ASN A 85 4.39 12.82 7.27
C ASN A 85 5.70 12.14 6.87
N GLY A 86 6.02 12.11 5.58
CA GLY A 86 7.10 11.27 5.02
C GLY A 86 6.56 10.00 4.37
N TYR A 87 7.43 9.28 3.67
CA TYR A 87 7.08 7.99 3.06
C TYR A 87 7.01 6.89 4.12
N PRO A 88 6.00 6.00 4.10
CA PRO A 88 5.94 4.90 5.04
C PRO A 88 7.05 3.87 4.81
N ASP A 89 7.61 3.33 5.89
CA ASP A 89 8.53 2.19 5.85
C ASP A 89 7.79 0.91 5.52
N VAL A 90 6.60 0.75 6.09
CA VAL A 90 5.71 -0.38 5.82
C VAL A 90 4.27 0.09 5.77
N ILE A 91 3.53 -0.42 4.78
CA ILE A 91 2.07 -0.30 4.74
C ILE A 91 1.43 -1.59 5.28
N ILE A 92 0.42 -1.43 6.12
CA ILE A 92 -0.35 -2.52 6.74
C ILE A 92 -1.79 -2.48 6.22
N LEU A 93 -2.24 -3.58 5.63
CA LEU A 93 -3.57 -3.69 5.00
C LEU A 93 -4.35 -4.88 5.53
N GLY A 94 -5.67 -4.74 5.52
CA GLY A 94 -6.59 -5.81 5.91
C GLY A 94 -6.75 -6.88 4.83
N GLY A 95 -6.50 -6.55 3.57
CA GLY A 95 -6.64 -7.47 2.43
C GLY A 95 -8.06 -7.52 1.87
N ALA A 96 -8.85 -6.46 2.08
CA ALA A 96 -10.13 -6.27 1.41
C ALA A 96 -9.92 -5.87 -0.06
N SER A 97 -11.01 -5.77 -0.82
CA SER A 97 -11.04 -5.09 -2.12
C SER A 97 -11.14 -3.57 -1.97
N GLY A 98 -11.30 -2.84 -3.08
CA GLY A 98 -11.45 -1.38 -3.07
C GLY A 98 -10.16 -0.69 -2.65
N VAL A 99 -10.23 0.11 -1.59
CA VAL A 99 -9.11 0.93 -1.11
C VAL A 99 -7.85 0.09 -0.84
N ASP A 100 -7.95 -1.04 -0.15
CA ASP A 100 -6.79 -1.90 0.15
C ASP A 100 -6.08 -2.33 -1.14
N PHE A 101 -6.81 -2.77 -2.17
CA PHE A 101 -6.24 -3.13 -3.47
C PHE A 101 -5.54 -1.95 -4.15
N LEU A 102 -6.14 -0.76 -4.11
CA LEU A 102 -5.55 0.44 -4.71
C LEU A 102 -4.27 0.87 -3.97
N VAL A 103 -4.24 0.73 -2.65
CA VAL A 103 -3.05 1.02 -1.84
C VAL A 103 -1.94 0.00 -2.11
N GLU A 104 -2.25 -1.29 -2.24
CA GLU A 104 -1.27 -2.31 -2.65
C GLU A 104 -0.61 -1.94 -3.99
N ARG A 105 -1.41 -1.47 -4.96
CA ARG A 105 -0.92 -1.02 -6.26
C ARG A 105 -0.01 0.20 -6.13
N TRP A 106 -0.44 1.22 -5.39
CA TRP A 106 0.36 2.43 -5.15
C TRP A 106 1.68 2.10 -4.44
N ALA A 107 1.65 1.26 -3.42
CA ALA A 107 2.84 0.83 -2.67
C ALA A 107 3.81 0.05 -3.56
N THR A 108 3.29 -0.82 -4.43
CA THR A 108 4.10 -1.54 -5.43
C THR A 108 4.83 -0.57 -6.36
N ASN A 109 4.14 0.44 -6.86
CA ASN A 109 4.73 1.46 -7.75
C ASN A 109 5.82 2.28 -7.04
N ASN A 110 5.67 2.50 -5.73
CA ASN A 110 6.62 3.24 -4.89
C ASN A 110 7.68 2.35 -4.20
N ARG A 111 7.66 1.02 -4.43
CA ARG A 111 8.56 0.03 -3.80
C ARG A 111 8.50 0.03 -2.28
N ILE A 112 7.34 0.29 -1.71
CA ILE A 112 7.10 0.27 -0.27
C ILE A 112 6.67 -1.16 0.13
N PRO A 113 7.31 -1.77 1.14
CA PRO A 113 6.87 -3.06 1.68
C PRO A 113 5.41 -3.02 2.17
N VAL A 114 4.65 -4.07 1.85
CA VAL A 114 3.24 -4.19 2.27
C VAL A 114 3.03 -5.47 3.05
N ALA A 115 2.48 -5.36 4.26
CA ALA A 115 1.97 -6.47 5.05
C ALA A 115 0.45 -6.56 4.91
N VAL A 116 -0.01 -7.53 4.12
CA VAL A 116 -1.45 -7.79 3.90
C VAL A 116 -1.89 -8.95 4.77
N PHE A 117 -2.88 -8.74 5.64
CA PHE A 117 -3.39 -9.73 6.59
C PHE A 117 -4.38 -10.70 5.92
N THR A 118 -3.94 -11.39 4.87
CA THR A 118 -4.75 -12.38 4.14
C THR A 118 -5.17 -13.55 5.01
N GLU A 119 -4.41 -13.86 6.07
CA GLU A 119 -4.73 -14.90 7.05
C GLU A 119 -6.00 -14.65 7.85
N ALA A 120 -6.50 -13.41 7.88
CA ALA A 120 -7.74 -13.06 8.56
C ALA A 120 -9.00 -13.44 7.76
N TRP A 121 -8.83 -13.94 6.54
CA TRP A 121 -9.91 -14.33 5.62
C TRP A 121 -9.93 -15.83 5.41
N GLY A 122 -11.12 -16.42 5.24
CA GLY A 122 -11.25 -17.83 4.89
C GLY A 122 -10.60 -18.19 3.54
N GLU A 123 -10.57 -17.23 2.62
CA GLU A 123 -9.87 -17.33 1.34
C GLU A 123 -9.17 -16.00 1.01
N PRO A 124 -7.98 -16.04 0.37
CA PRO A 124 -7.31 -14.82 -0.06
C PRO A 124 -8.11 -14.08 -1.14
N ARG A 125 -7.92 -12.76 -1.22
CA ARG A 125 -8.50 -11.96 -2.31
C ARG A 125 -7.94 -12.44 -3.65
N PRO A 126 -8.76 -12.58 -4.71
CA PRO A 126 -8.25 -12.80 -6.07
C PRO A 126 -7.25 -11.70 -6.50
N ASP A 127 -6.35 -11.97 -7.45
CA ASP A 127 -5.42 -10.96 -8.02
C ASP A 127 -6.13 -9.99 -8.99
N ASN A 128 -7.23 -9.40 -8.53
CA ASN A 128 -7.95 -8.32 -9.20
C ASN A 128 -8.65 -7.45 -8.16
N GLU A 129 -9.18 -6.32 -8.62
CA GLU A 129 -9.84 -5.32 -7.76
C GLU A 129 -11.13 -5.83 -7.12
N GLN A 130 -11.83 -6.76 -7.78
CA GLN A 130 -13.16 -7.21 -7.36
C GLN A 130 -13.07 -8.30 -6.30
N ASP A 131 -13.89 -8.17 -5.26
CA ASP A 131 -14.03 -9.22 -4.25
C ASP A 131 -14.85 -10.38 -4.84
N SER A 132 -14.49 -11.61 -4.52
CA SER A 132 -15.24 -12.80 -4.92
C SER A 132 -16.54 -13.01 -4.12
N GLY A 133 -16.82 -12.15 -3.14
CA GLY A 133 -17.94 -12.28 -2.20
C GLY A 133 -17.53 -13.00 -0.91
N ARG A 134 -16.29 -12.79 -0.47
CA ARG A 134 -15.72 -13.43 0.72
C ARG A 134 -16.49 -13.05 1.99
N SER A 135 -16.49 -13.96 2.96
CA SER A 135 -16.96 -13.65 4.32
C SER A 135 -16.15 -12.52 4.92
N GLU A 136 -16.72 -11.82 5.89
CA GLU A 136 -15.96 -10.81 6.65
C GLU A 136 -14.71 -11.42 7.29
N ALA A 137 -13.68 -10.59 7.46
CA ALA A 137 -12.46 -10.96 8.14
C ALA A 137 -12.70 -11.25 9.63
N ASP A 138 -11.76 -11.98 10.25
CA ASP A 138 -11.76 -12.24 11.69
C ASP A 138 -11.89 -10.93 12.51
N HIS A 139 -12.72 -10.95 13.56
CA HIS A 139 -13.00 -9.80 14.42
C HIS A 139 -11.77 -9.18 15.07
N GLY A 140 -10.69 -9.94 15.25
CA GLY A 140 -9.42 -9.49 15.84
C GLY A 140 -8.49 -8.77 14.86
N LEU A 141 -8.79 -8.77 13.55
CA LEU A 141 -7.92 -8.21 12.52
C LEU A 141 -7.51 -6.76 12.82
N GLY A 142 -8.47 -5.91 13.18
CA GLY A 142 -8.20 -4.49 13.41
C GLY A 142 -7.18 -4.25 14.53
N ALA A 143 -7.28 -4.98 15.64
CA ALA A 143 -6.33 -4.86 16.74
C ALA A 143 -4.92 -5.33 16.32
N GLN A 144 -4.84 -6.40 15.52
CA GLN A 144 -3.58 -6.94 15.04
C GLN A 144 -2.87 -6.00 14.06
N MET A 145 -3.63 -5.32 13.18
CA MET A 145 -3.07 -4.31 12.27
C MET A 145 -2.52 -3.10 13.04
N LEU A 146 -3.14 -2.73 14.16
CA LEU A 146 -2.77 -1.55 14.95
C LEU A 146 -1.62 -1.81 15.94
N GLU A 147 -1.26 -3.07 16.23
CA GLU A 147 -0.25 -3.45 17.23
C GLU A 147 1.11 -2.74 17.05
N HIS A 148 1.52 -2.53 15.80
CA HIS A 148 2.77 -1.85 15.45
C HIS A 148 2.56 -0.53 14.72
N ALA A 149 1.32 -0.06 14.58
CA ALA A 149 1.03 1.12 13.78
C ALA A 149 1.52 2.40 14.43
N THR A 150 2.11 3.29 13.64
CA THR A 150 2.41 4.66 14.08
C THR A 150 1.38 5.66 13.56
N HIS A 151 0.81 5.35 12.39
CA HIS A 151 -0.20 6.17 11.73
C HIS A 151 -1.32 5.29 11.16
N LEU A 152 -2.51 5.89 11.03
CA LEU A 152 -3.68 5.31 10.38
C LEU A 152 -4.23 6.32 9.37
N LEU A 153 -4.34 5.91 8.10
CA LEU A 153 -5.05 6.63 7.05
C LEU A 153 -6.31 5.84 6.67
N ALA A 154 -7.48 6.42 6.91
CA ALA A 154 -8.76 5.75 6.71
C ALA A 154 -9.58 6.43 5.61
N PHE A 155 -10.23 5.60 4.78
CA PHE A 155 -11.12 6.03 3.70
C PHE A 155 -12.54 5.49 3.91
N PRO A 156 -13.28 5.93 4.94
CA PRO A 156 -14.64 5.48 5.15
C PRO A 156 -15.55 5.94 4.00
N GLY A 157 -16.42 5.05 3.53
CA GLY A 157 -17.57 5.41 2.70
C GLY A 157 -18.88 5.27 3.47
N PRO A 158 -20.04 5.58 2.87
CA PRO A 158 -21.31 5.67 3.59
C PRO A 158 -21.69 4.42 4.40
N ARG A 159 -21.22 3.24 3.97
CA ARG A 159 -21.52 1.94 4.61
C ARG A 159 -20.30 1.24 5.23
N SER A 160 -19.15 1.92 5.34
CA SER A 160 -17.94 1.36 5.94
C SER A 160 -18.03 1.21 7.45
N VAL A 161 -18.63 0.11 7.94
CA VAL A 161 -18.67 -0.21 9.38
C VAL A 161 -17.26 -0.47 9.91
N TRP A 162 -16.51 -1.34 9.24
CA TRP A 162 -15.18 -1.75 9.68
C TRP A 162 -14.14 -0.64 9.64
N THR A 163 -14.13 0.19 8.59
CA THR A 163 -13.22 1.35 8.50
C THR A 163 -13.48 2.35 9.63
N ARG A 164 -14.75 2.61 9.99
CA ARG A 164 -15.08 3.50 11.12
C ARG A 164 -14.63 2.92 12.45
N ARG A 165 -14.81 1.61 12.64
CA ARG A 165 -14.28 0.91 13.82
C ARG A 165 -12.75 0.99 13.89
N MET A 166 -12.04 0.89 12.77
CA MET A 166 -10.58 1.09 12.73
C MET A 166 -10.18 2.51 13.17
N VAL A 167 -10.90 3.54 12.74
CA VAL A 167 -10.68 4.93 13.19
C VAL A 167 -10.86 5.05 14.70
N GLU A 168 -11.90 4.44 15.27
CA GLU A 168 -12.15 4.43 16.71
C GLU A 168 -11.02 3.72 17.48
N LEU A 169 -10.63 2.53 17.04
CA LEU A 169 -9.55 1.75 17.63
C LEU A 169 -8.21 2.50 17.56
N GLY A 170 -7.89 3.11 16.41
CA GLY A 170 -6.68 3.90 16.24
C GLY A 170 -6.62 5.09 17.22
N ARG A 171 -7.73 5.81 17.38
CA ARG A 171 -7.82 6.90 18.37
C ARG A 171 -7.65 6.41 19.80
N GLN A 172 -8.27 5.28 20.16
CA GLN A 172 -8.13 4.68 21.49
C GLN A 172 -6.69 4.23 21.79
N ALA A 173 -5.97 3.78 20.76
CA ALA A 173 -4.57 3.38 20.85
C ALA A 173 -3.58 4.57 20.75
N ALA A 174 -4.05 5.82 20.74
CA ALA A 174 -3.24 7.03 20.57
C ALA A 174 -2.38 7.04 19.28
N ILE A 175 -2.86 6.36 18.23
CA ILE A 175 -2.28 6.38 16.89
C ILE A 175 -2.68 7.69 16.20
N GLN A 176 -1.79 8.24 15.37
CA GLN A 176 -2.12 9.40 14.55
C GLN A 176 -3.10 9.01 13.44
N VAL A 177 -4.35 9.47 13.55
CA VAL A 177 -5.42 9.10 12.61
C VAL A 177 -5.79 10.24 11.68
N VAL A 178 -5.73 9.99 10.38
CA VAL A 178 -6.37 10.80 9.33
C VAL A 178 -7.50 9.99 8.72
N SER A 179 -8.69 10.60 8.57
CA SER A 179 -9.88 9.96 8.02
C SER A 179 -10.49 10.84 6.95
N ILE A 180 -10.67 10.30 5.75
CA ILE A 180 -11.14 11.00 4.55
C ILE A 180 -12.39 10.30 4.04
N GLU A 181 -13.53 10.96 4.12
CA GLU A 181 -14.79 10.38 3.62
C GLU A 181 -14.75 10.27 2.09
N VAL A 182 -15.09 9.09 1.57
CA VAL A 182 -15.19 8.80 0.14
C VAL A 182 -16.61 8.38 -0.21
N SER A 183 -17.13 8.84 -1.35
CA SER A 183 -18.52 8.60 -1.77
C SER A 183 -18.63 7.67 -2.96
#